data_AF-A0A2P6RJ89-F1
#
_entry.id   AF-A0A2P6RJ89-F1
#
_cell.length_a   1.000
_cell.length_b   1.000
_cell.length_c   1.000
_cell.angle_alpha   90.00
_cell.angle_beta   90.00
_cell.angle_gamma   90.00
#
_symmetry.space_group_name_H-M   'P 1'
#
loop_
_entity.id
_entity.type
_entity.pdbx_description
1 polymer ?
#
loop_
_entity_poly.entity_id
_entity_poly.type
_entity_poly.pdbx_seq_one_letter_code
_entity_poly.pdbx_strand_id
1 'polypeptide(L)'
;MSSTTTRNLSHIVPLDFNSIHTFPDSHTWDSSTDHHPFTELVPIIDLLDPNAASLIQLASEQWGVFQVTNHGIPMNLIQEAELQARGLFELPGDQKLQALVDQKLQALVVNVGDLMHMLPNGRFKTAVHRAVVNELYHRISIASFYSPPYDVKISPPMKLIDQDHPPLYQPVTWKEHLGTKGTHFNRALDLMRNDTKHHTCMNRKPTQHTFF
;
A
#
# COMPACT_ATOMS: atom_id res chain seq x y z
N MET A 1 -4.03 -2.72 36.06
CA MET A 1 -3.25 -1.46 36.13
C MET A 1 -2.49 -1.33 34.82
N SER A 2 -2.98 -0.51 33.90
CA SER A 2 -2.38 -0.35 32.56
C SER A 2 -1.28 0.70 32.65
N SER A 3 -0.04 0.28 32.39
CA SER A 3 1.13 1.16 32.32
C SER A 3 1.10 1.91 30.98
N THR A 4 0.75 3.18 31.02
CA THR A 4 0.86 4.08 29.86
C THR A 4 2.31 4.51 29.75
N THR A 5 3.08 3.89 28.85
CA THR A 5 4.44 4.36 28.51
C THR A 5 4.33 5.66 27.72
N THR A 6 4.53 6.79 28.39
CA THR A 6 4.77 8.09 27.76
C THR A 6 6.09 8.02 26.98
N ARG A 7 6.02 7.97 25.64
CA ARG A 7 7.21 8.14 24.79
C ARG A 7 7.71 9.58 24.96
N ASN A 8 8.91 9.74 25.50
CA ASN A 8 9.56 11.04 25.63
C ASN A 8 10.04 11.51 24.25
N LEU A 9 9.43 12.58 23.73
CA LEU A 9 9.68 13.14 22.40
C LEU A 9 10.76 14.24 22.40
N SER A 10 11.43 14.51 23.54
CA SER A 10 12.40 15.61 23.70
C SER A 10 13.68 15.49 22.87
N HIS A 11 13.86 14.39 22.14
CA HIS A 11 15.04 14.14 21.30
C HIS A 11 14.79 14.33 19.80
N ILE A 12 13.56 14.68 19.40
CA ILE A 12 13.24 14.93 17.99
C ILE A 12 13.60 16.39 17.70
N VAL A 13 14.78 16.61 17.15
CA VAL A 13 15.16 17.91 16.57
C VAL A 13 14.55 17.97 15.16
N PRO A 14 13.63 18.91 14.88
CA PRO A 14 13.09 19.09 13.54
C PRO A 14 14.22 19.45 12.57
N LEU A 15 14.27 18.78 11.41
CA LEU A 15 15.21 19.14 10.36
C LEU A 15 14.83 20.51 9.80
N ASP A 16 15.74 21.47 9.93
CA ASP A 16 15.61 22.76 9.26
C ASP A 16 16.08 22.64 7.81
N PHE A 17 15.11 22.50 6.91
CA PHE A 17 15.38 22.35 5.48
C PHE A 17 16.06 23.58 4.85
N ASN A 18 16.04 24.75 5.50
CA ASN A 18 16.67 25.95 4.96
C ASN A 18 18.19 25.98 5.22
N SER A 19 18.70 25.19 6.16
CA SER A 19 20.13 25.16 6.54
C SER A 19 20.87 23.91 6.06
N ILE A 20 20.19 22.99 5.38
CA ILE A 20 20.75 21.70 4.94
C ILE A 20 21.15 21.77 3.45
N HIS A 21 22.43 21.55 3.15
CA HIS A 21 22.95 21.44 1.77
C HIS A 21 22.96 20.01 1.23
N THR A 22 22.93 19.00 2.11
CA THR A 22 22.95 17.57 1.78
C THR A 22 22.10 16.79 2.77
N PHE A 23 21.31 15.81 2.30
CA PHE A 23 20.48 15.00 3.19
C PHE A 23 21.34 14.18 4.18
N PRO A 24 20.91 14.03 5.44
CA PRO A 24 21.56 13.12 6.38
C PRO A 24 21.54 11.69 5.85
N ASP A 25 22.56 10.88 6.19
CA ASP A 25 22.63 9.47 5.78
C ASP A 25 21.41 8.64 6.23
N SER A 26 20.76 9.04 7.33
CA SER A 26 19.50 8.41 7.78
C SER A 26 18.33 8.59 6.80
N HIS A 27 18.47 9.48 5.82
CA HIS A 27 17.49 9.79 4.78
C HIS A 27 18.01 9.46 3.36
N THR A 28 19.23 8.93 3.23
CA THR A 28 19.77 8.44 1.95
C THR A 28 19.40 6.97 1.79
N TRP A 29 19.02 6.60 0.57
CA TRP A 29 18.65 5.23 0.21
C TRP A 29 19.72 4.61 -0.69
N ASP A 30 19.98 3.32 -0.51
CA ASP A 30 20.91 2.59 -1.37
C ASP A 30 20.30 2.36 -2.76
N SER A 31 20.76 3.16 -3.73
CA SER A 31 20.31 3.19 -5.12
C SER A 31 20.66 1.93 -5.93
N SER A 32 21.37 0.95 -5.36
CA SER A 32 21.75 -0.30 -6.05
C SER A 32 20.56 -1.20 -6.46
N THR A 33 19.33 -0.89 -6.02
CA THR A 33 18.11 -1.67 -6.30
C THR A 33 17.22 -1.08 -7.41
N ASP A 34 17.58 0.06 -8.00
CA ASP A 34 16.66 0.92 -8.76
C ASP A 34 16.62 0.74 -10.28
N HIS A 35 17.23 -0.32 -10.82
CA HIS A 35 17.26 -0.54 -12.26
C HIS A 35 16.07 -1.36 -12.77
N HIS A 36 14.87 -0.77 -12.73
CA HIS A 36 13.79 -1.24 -13.61
C HIS A 36 13.05 -0.05 -14.26
N PRO A 37 13.34 0.25 -15.55
CA PRO A 37 12.49 1.16 -16.33
C PRO A 37 11.12 0.51 -16.50
N PHE A 38 10.06 1.20 -16.06
CA PHE A 38 8.68 0.77 -16.22
C PHE A 38 8.12 1.19 -17.57
N THR A 39 7.42 0.28 -18.23
CA THR A 39 6.73 0.50 -19.52
C THR A 39 5.23 0.19 -19.48
N GLU A 40 4.69 -0.38 -18.40
CA GLU A 40 3.25 -0.66 -18.28
C GLU A 40 2.55 0.36 -17.37
N LEU A 41 1.51 1.00 -17.92
CA LEU A 41 0.63 1.92 -17.21
C LEU A 41 -0.29 1.13 -16.26
N VAL A 42 -0.49 1.67 -15.05
CA VAL A 42 -1.46 1.11 -14.09
C VAL A 42 -2.87 1.14 -14.70
N PRO A 43 -3.62 0.02 -14.69
CA PRO A 43 -4.97 -0.04 -15.27
C PRO A 43 -5.91 1.00 -14.65
N ILE A 44 -6.81 1.58 -15.45
CA ILE A 44 -7.90 2.46 -14.99
C ILE A 44 -9.21 1.74 -15.26
N ILE A 45 -10.04 1.59 -14.23
CA ILE A 45 -11.29 0.82 -14.29
C ILE A 45 -12.48 1.74 -13.98
N ASP A 46 -13.42 1.82 -14.91
CA ASP A 46 -14.69 2.50 -14.69
C ASP A 46 -15.64 1.59 -13.90
N LEU A 47 -16.10 2.02 -12.72
CA LEU A 47 -17.03 1.21 -11.90
C LEU A 47 -18.46 1.16 -12.47
N LEU A 48 -18.80 1.98 -13.46
CA LEU A 48 -20.06 1.88 -14.19
C LEU A 48 -20.00 0.89 -15.36
N ASP A 49 -18.81 0.39 -15.72
CA ASP A 49 -18.68 -0.67 -16.72
C ASP A 49 -19.37 -1.95 -16.22
N PRO A 50 -20.27 -2.58 -16.98
CA PRO A 50 -20.90 -3.84 -16.58
C PRO A 50 -19.90 -4.97 -16.31
N ASN A 51 -18.67 -4.88 -16.83
CA ASN A 51 -17.59 -5.84 -16.63
C ASN A 51 -16.58 -5.41 -15.55
N ALA A 52 -16.85 -4.34 -14.78
CA ALA A 52 -15.91 -3.79 -13.79
C ALA A 52 -15.37 -4.86 -12.84
N ALA A 53 -16.21 -5.80 -12.38
CA ALA A 53 -15.77 -6.89 -11.49
C ALA A 53 -14.69 -7.79 -12.13
N SER A 54 -14.85 -8.16 -13.39
CA SER A 54 -13.89 -8.98 -14.12
C SER A 54 -12.59 -8.22 -14.39
N LEU A 55 -12.70 -6.92 -14.70
CA LEU A 55 -11.54 -6.04 -14.87
C LEU A 55 -10.76 -5.87 -13.56
N ILE A 56 -11.45 -5.71 -12.43
CA ILE A 56 -10.84 -5.63 -11.09
C ILE A 56 -10.13 -6.94 -10.75
N GLN A 57 -10.75 -8.09 -11.03
CA GLN A 57 -10.13 -9.39 -10.82
C GLN A 57 -8.83 -9.50 -11.63
N LEU A 58 -8.89 -9.23 -12.94
CA LEU A 58 -7.74 -9.28 -13.83
C LEU A 58 -6.62 -8.34 -13.36
N ALA A 59 -7.00 -7.11 -12.99
CA ALA A 59 -6.05 -6.12 -12.49
C ALA A 59 -5.36 -6.57 -11.18
N SER A 60 -6.12 -7.20 -10.29
CA SER A 60 -5.63 -7.75 -9.02
C SER A 60 -4.68 -8.94 -9.23
N GLU A 61 -4.96 -9.80 -10.21
CA GLU A 61 -4.13 -10.96 -10.57
C GLU A 61 -2.83 -10.57 -11.29
N GLN A 62 -2.89 -9.54 -12.14
CA GLN A 62 -1.77 -9.16 -13.00
C GLN A 62 -0.89 -8.04 -12.44
N TRP A 63 -1.48 -7.01 -11.82
CA TRP A 63 -0.76 -5.85 -11.27
C TRP A 63 -0.80 -5.79 -9.74
N GLY A 64 -1.91 -6.18 -9.11
CA GLY A 64 -2.10 -5.96 -7.66
C GLY A 64 -2.33 -4.48 -7.29
N VAL A 65 -2.46 -3.61 -8.30
CA VAL A 65 -2.83 -2.20 -8.20
C VAL A 65 -3.62 -1.79 -9.44
N PHE A 66 -4.60 -0.90 -9.26
CA PHE A 66 -5.34 -0.25 -10.33
C PHE A 66 -5.92 1.08 -9.87
N GLN A 67 -6.37 1.92 -10.81
CA GLN A 67 -7.15 3.12 -10.55
C GLN A 67 -8.63 2.84 -10.80
N VAL A 68 -9.52 3.50 -10.07
CA VAL A 68 -10.97 3.45 -10.31
C VAL A 68 -11.55 4.83 -10.59
N THR A 69 -12.47 4.92 -11.55
CA THR A 69 -13.27 6.11 -11.86
C THR A 69 -14.76 5.82 -11.67
N ASN A 70 -15.59 6.86 -11.63
CA ASN A 70 -17.04 6.77 -11.39
C ASN A 70 -17.38 5.96 -10.12
N HIS A 71 -16.55 6.09 -9.09
CA HIS A 71 -16.64 5.35 -7.83
C HIS A 71 -17.81 5.76 -6.92
N GLY A 72 -18.67 6.70 -7.36
CA GLY A 72 -19.84 7.16 -6.62
C GLY A 72 -19.54 8.08 -5.43
N ILE A 73 -18.28 8.15 -4.95
CA ILE A 73 -17.87 9.12 -3.92
C ILE A 73 -18.06 10.56 -4.43
N PRO A 74 -18.84 11.39 -3.74
CA PRO A 74 -19.05 12.78 -4.13
C PRO A 74 -17.74 13.58 -4.17
N MET A 75 -17.57 14.38 -5.21
CA MET A 75 -16.33 15.13 -5.41
C MET A 75 -16.09 16.21 -4.36
N ASN A 76 -17.16 16.81 -3.84
CA ASN A 76 -17.07 17.74 -2.72
C ASN A 76 -16.50 17.08 -1.47
N LEU A 77 -16.79 15.79 -1.22
CA LEU A 77 -16.24 15.07 -0.07
C LEU A 77 -14.74 14.81 -0.22
N ILE A 78 -14.28 14.44 -1.43
CA ILE A 78 -12.84 14.27 -1.70
C ILE A 78 -12.11 15.61 -1.56
N GLN A 79 -12.66 16.68 -2.14
CA GLN A 79 -12.10 18.02 -2.01
C GLN A 79 -12.07 18.49 -0.55
N GLU A 80 -13.12 18.24 0.22
CA GLU A 80 -13.16 18.57 1.65
C GLU A 80 -12.10 17.79 2.42
N ALA A 81 -11.94 16.48 2.17
CA ALA A 81 -10.89 15.68 2.80
C ALA A 81 -9.49 16.21 2.47
N GLU A 82 -9.24 16.58 1.20
CA GLU A 82 -7.99 17.21 0.78
C GLU A 82 -7.78 18.56 1.48
N LEU A 83 -8.82 19.40 1.56
CA LEU A 83 -8.77 20.69 2.23
C LEU A 83 -8.52 20.55 3.74
N GLN A 84 -9.12 19.58 4.40
CA GLN A 84 -8.88 19.32 5.83
C GLN A 84 -7.48 18.76 6.07
N ALA A 85 -7.00 17.86 5.20
CA ALA A 85 -5.63 17.34 5.29
C ALA A 85 -4.61 18.47 5.06
N ARG A 86 -4.82 19.29 4.02
CA ARG A 86 -4.05 20.51 3.79
C ARG A 86 -4.09 21.42 5.00
N GLY A 87 -5.26 21.80 5.47
CA GLY A 87 -5.44 22.65 6.64
C GLY A 87 -4.72 22.12 7.88
N LEU A 88 -4.75 20.80 8.14
CA LEU A 88 -4.03 20.16 9.24
C LEU A 88 -2.50 20.31 9.11
N PHE A 89 -1.96 20.14 7.89
CA PHE A 89 -0.52 20.25 7.61
C PHE A 89 -0.05 21.68 7.26
N GLU A 90 -0.98 22.61 7.01
CA GLU A 90 -0.79 24.05 6.78
C GLU A 90 -0.85 24.86 8.08
N LEU A 91 -1.24 24.23 9.20
CA LEU A 91 -0.96 24.76 10.54
C LEU A 91 0.56 25.08 10.64
N PRO A 92 0.95 26.15 11.34
CA PRO A 92 2.29 26.72 11.19
C PRO A 92 3.43 25.72 11.44
N GLY A 93 4.51 25.84 10.65
CA GLY A 93 5.84 25.95 11.27
C GLY A 93 6.22 27.43 11.31
N ASP A 94 6.30 28.01 10.10
CA ASP A 94 5.76 29.31 9.67
C ASP A 94 5.78 29.22 8.13
N GLN A 95 4.60 29.33 7.51
CA GLN A 95 4.40 29.50 6.06
C GLN A 95 4.80 28.34 5.14
N LYS A 96 3.87 27.43 4.83
CA LYS A 96 3.97 26.62 3.60
C LYS A 96 2.62 26.48 2.91
N LEU A 97 2.49 27.14 1.77
CA LEU A 97 1.38 27.01 0.81
C LEU A 97 1.91 27.03 -0.62
N GLN A 98 1.63 25.97 -1.38
CA GLN A 98 0.85 25.97 -2.63
C GLN A 98 0.87 24.57 -3.29
N ALA A 99 -0.24 24.17 -3.89
CA ALA A 99 -0.34 22.91 -4.63
C ALA A 99 -1.15 23.05 -5.91
N LEU A 100 -0.63 22.44 -6.97
CA LEU A 100 -1.38 21.92 -8.11
C LEU A 100 -0.88 20.50 -8.39
N VAL A 101 -1.80 19.68 -8.86
CA VAL A 101 -1.79 18.22 -8.98
C VAL A 101 -1.72 17.85 -10.46
N ASP A 102 -1.01 16.78 -10.79
CA ASP A 102 -1.27 16.00 -12.01
C ASP A 102 -1.55 14.54 -11.62
N GLN A 103 -2.71 14.32 -11.02
CA GLN A 103 -3.41 13.05 -11.01
C GLN A 103 -4.64 13.25 -11.90
N LYS A 104 -4.91 12.27 -12.76
CA LYS A 104 -6.10 12.27 -13.60
C LYS A 104 -7.33 12.55 -12.74
N LEU A 105 -7.98 13.69 -13.00
CA LEU A 105 -9.11 14.20 -12.22
C LEU A 105 -10.11 13.06 -11.94
N GLN A 106 -10.40 12.83 -10.65
CA GLN A 106 -11.45 11.92 -10.16
C GLN A 106 -11.14 10.41 -10.19
N ALA A 107 -9.87 10.01 -10.09
CA ALA A 107 -9.51 8.61 -9.91
C ALA A 107 -9.01 8.33 -8.48
N LEU A 108 -9.34 7.16 -7.93
CA LEU A 108 -8.72 6.63 -6.71
C LEU A 108 -7.76 5.50 -7.07
N VAL A 109 -6.57 5.49 -6.46
CA VAL A 109 -5.64 4.36 -6.55
C VAL A 109 -6.04 3.30 -5.52
N VAL A 110 -6.24 2.06 -5.98
CA VAL A 110 -6.57 0.90 -5.16
C VAL A 110 -5.40 -0.08 -5.21
N ASN A 111 -4.83 -0.37 -4.03
CA ASN A 111 -3.78 -1.36 -3.86
C ASN A 111 -4.35 -2.63 -3.20
N VAL A 112 -3.98 -3.79 -3.73
CA VAL A 112 -4.32 -5.09 -3.14
C VAL A 112 -3.29 -5.40 -2.04
N GLY A 113 -3.76 -5.44 -0.79
CA GLY A 113 -2.94 -5.78 0.37
C GLY A 113 -2.91 -7.27 0.70
N ASP A 114 -2.08 -7.64 1.68
CA ASP A 114 -1.83 -9.03 2.10
C ASP A 114 -3.11 -9.83 2.41
N LEU A 115 -4.15 -9.19 2.95
CA LEU A 115 -5.46 -9.83 3.19
C LEU A 115 -6.06 -10.40 1.89
N MET A 116 -6.11 -9.58 0.85
CA MET A 116 -6.66 -9.94 -0.46
C MET A 116 -5.69 -10.78 -1.30
N HIS A 117 -4.47 -10.99 -0.81
CA HIS A 117 -3.55 -12.01 -1.33
C HIS A 117 -3.82 -13.37 -0.68
N MET A 118 -4.00 -13.40 0.64
CA MET A 118 -4.21 -14.63 1.41
C MET A 118 -5.58 -15.26 1.15
N LEU A 119 -6.66 -14.46 1.14
CA LEU A 119 -8.02 -14.99 0.97
C LEU A 119 -8.21 -15.72 -0.37
N PRO A 120 -7.76 -15.21 -1.53
CA PRO A 120 -7.85 -15.93 -2.80
C PRO A 120 -6.79 -17.00 -2.98
N ASN A 121 -6.13 -17.44 -1.90
CA ASN A 121 -5.07 -18.45 -1.92
C ASN A 121 -3.86 -18.07 -2.79
N GLY A 122 -3.45 -16.79 -2.77
CA GLY A 122 -2.28 -16.27 -3.51
C GLY A 122 -2.54 -15.89 -4.97
N ARG A 123 -3.80 -15.94 -5.45
CA ARG A 123 -4.15 -15.61 -6.84
C ARG A 123 -3.98 -14.13 -7.19
N PHE A 124 -4.25 -13.23 -6.25
CA PHE A 124 -4.00 -11.80 -6.44
C PHE A 124 -2.58 -11.45 -6.04
N LYS A 125 -1.97 -10.43 -6.65
CA LYS A 125 -0.62 -9.98 -6.32
C LYS A 125 -0.65 -8.87 -5.27
N THR A 126 0.44 -8.78 -4.50
CA THR A 126 0.73 -7.59 -3.68
C THR A 126 1.79 -6.76 -4.39
N ALA A 127 1.42 -5.54 -4.75
CA ALA A 127 2.32 -4.57 -5.37
C ALA A 127 3.25 -3.97 -4.30
N VAL A 128 4.57 -4.15 -4.44
CA VAL A 128 5.52 -3.40 -3.62
C VAL A 128 5.47 -1.96 -4.09
N HIS A 129 5.25 -1.01 -3.20
CA HIS A 129 5.16 0.38 -3.59
C HIS A 129 5.97 1.34 -2.75
N ARG A 130 6.38 2.42 -3.39
CA ARG A 130 7.13 3.52 -2.76
C ARG A 130 6.52 4.86 -3.14
N ALA A 131 6.58 5.78 -2.19
CA ALA A 131 6.29 7.19 -2.41
C ALA A 131 7.64 7.91 -2.52
N VAL A 132 7.91 8.50 -3.68
CA VAL A 132 9.18 9.23 -3.92
C VAL A 132 8.98 10.70 -3.58
N VAL A 133 10.00 11.36 -3.02
CA VAL A 133 9.96 12.81 -2.77
C VAL A 133 10.39 13.58 -4.02
N ASN A 134 9.98 14.85 -4.09
CA ASN A 134 10.45 15.77 -5.11
C ASN A 134 10.83 17.10 -4.43
N GLU A 135 11.66 17.90 -5.11
CA GLU A 135 12.16 19.18 -4.60
C GLU A 135 11.25 20.38 -4.94
N LEU A 136 10.25 20.19 -5.80
CA LEU A 136 9.50 21.29 -6.43
C LEU A 136 8.17 21.58 -5.72
N TYR A 137 7.48 20.55 -5.23
CA TYR A 137 6.12 20.64 -4.73
C TYR A 137 5.87 19.74 -3.52
N HIS A 138 5.13 20.26 -2.55
CA HIS A 138 4.59 19.47 -1.46
C HIS A 138 3.49 18.53 -1.96
N ARG A 139 3.56 17.26 -1.57
CA ARG A 139 2.53 16.25 -1.86
C ARG A 139 1.88 15.79 -0.57
N ILE A 140 0.55 15.80 -0.54
CA ILE A 140 -0.26 15.20 0.51
C ILE A 140 -1.05 14.07 -0.14
N SER A 141 -1.11 12.93 0.53
CA SER A 141 -1.98 11.81 0.16
C SER A 141 -2.75 11.33 1.39
N ILE A 142 -3.98 10.88 1.15
CA ILE A 142 -4.84 10.29 2.18
C ILE A 142 -5.03 8.83 1.79
N ALA A 143 -4.57 7.92 2.65
CA ALA A 143 -4.72 6.49 2.45
C ALA A 143 -5.75 5.94 3.43
N SER A 144 -6.74 5.21 2.92
CA SER A 144 -7.69 4.46 3.74
C SER A 144 -7.39 2.96 3.61
N PHE A 145 -7.33 2.27 4.75
CA PHE A 145 -7.02 0.85 4.81
C PHE A 145 -8.23 0.08 5.31
N TYR A 146 -8.74 -0.83 4.49
CA TYR A 146 -9.77 -1.77 4.93
C TYR A 146 -9.12 -3.00 5.53
N SER A 147 -9.40 -3.28 6.80
CA SER A 147 -8.81 -4.39 7.55
C SER A 147 -9.88 -5.14 8.35
N PRO A 148 -9.72 -6.46 8.57
CA PRO A 148 -10.59 -7.23 9.44
C PRO A 148 -10.38 -6.84 10.92
N PRO A 149 -11.31 -7.19 11.82
CA PRO A 149 -11.06 -7.14 13.26
C PRO A 149 -9.84 -7.98 13.66
N TYR A 150 -9.12 -7.55 14.69
CA TYR A 150 -7.83 -8.12 15.10
C TYR A 150 -7.85 -9.63 15.37
N ASP A 151 -8.89 -10.12 16.04
CA ASP A 151 -8.96 -11.52 16.47
C ASP A 151 -9.59 -12.44 15.41
N VAL A 152 -10.00 -11.90 14.26
CA VAL A 152 -10.53 -12.72 13.16
C VAL A 152 -9.42 -13.55 12.56
N LYS A 153 -9.68 -14.85 12.41
CA LYS A 153 -8.80 -15.78 11.73
C LYS A 153 -8.96 -15.69 10.22
N ILE A 154 -7.87 -15.43 9.53
CA ILE A 154 -7.77 -15.35 8.09
C ILE A 154 -7.17 -16.66 7.57
N SER A 155 -7.81 -17.21 6.55
CA SER A 155 -7.36 -18.40 5.83
C SER A 155 -8.05 -18.45 4.46
N PRO A 156 -7.47 -19.13 3.46
CA PRO A 156 -8.15 -19.29 2.19
C PRO A 156 -9.49 -20.03 2.37
N PRO A 157 -10.61 -19.55 1.82
CA PRO A 157 -11.90 -20.22 1.89
C PRO A 157 -11.86 -21.60 1.25
N MET A 158 -12.60 -22.56 1.81
CA MET A 158 -12.65 -23.95 1.30
C MET A 158 -13.04 -24.05 -0.19
N LYS A 159 -13.85 -23.11 -0.69
CA LYS A 159 -14.27 -23.08 -2.10
C LYS A 159 -13.13 -22.76 -3.09
N LEU A 160 -12.00 -22.26 -2.59
CA LEU A 160 -10.82 -21.88 -3.39
C LEU A 160 -9.65 -22.83 -3.16
N ILE A 161 -9.89 -23.92 -2.44
CA ILE A 161 -8.92 -24.98 -2.15
C ILE A 161 -9.44 -26.26 -2.79
N ASP A 162 -8.57 -26.94 -3.53
CA ASP A 162 -8.85 -28.24 -4.13
C ASP A 162 -7.56 -29.08 -4.18
N GLN A 163 -7.62 -30.24 -4.84
CA GLN A 163 -6.48 -31.15 -4.94
C GLN A 163 -5.31 -30.55 -5.75
N ASP A 164 -5.61 -29.69 -6.72
CA ASP A 164 -4.63 -29.03 -7.57
C ASP A 164 -4.14 -27.69 -6.96
N HIS A 165 -4.94 -27.11 -6.05
CA HIS A 165 -4.67 -25.85 -5.35
C HIS A 165 -4.81 -26.03 -3.82
N PRO A 166 -3.86 -26.70 -3.15
CA PRO A 166 -3.88 -26.84 -1.69
C PRO A 166 -3.78 -25.47 -0.99
N PRO A 167 -4.14 -25.38 0.31
CA PRO A 167 -4.07 -24.11 1.04
C PRO A 167 -2.63 -23.63 1.13
N LEU A 168 -2.35 -22.49 0.51
CA LEU A 168 -1.03 -21.89 0.46
C LEU A 168 -0.65 -21.22 1.79
N TYR A 169 -1.64 -20.75 2.55
CA TYR A 169 -1.44 -20.08 3.83
C TYR A 169 -2.08 -20.86 4.97
N GLN A 170 -1.38 -20.92 6.10
CA GLN A 170 -1.97 -21.42 7.34
C GLN A 170 -3.00 -20.43 7.90
N PRO A 171 -4.02 -20.91 8.63
CA PRO A 171 -4.94 -20.02 9.33
C PRO A 171 -4.23 -19.20 10.41
N VAL A 172 -4.27 -17.87 10.28
CA VAL A 172 -3.60 -16.91 11.18
C VAL A 172 -4.59 -15.82 11.61
N THR A 173 -4.52 -15.34 12.85
CA THR A 173 -5.32 -14.17 13.26
C THR A 173 -4.77 -12.89 12.60
N TRP A 174 -5.64 -11.91 12.35
CA TRP A 174 -5.18 -10.64 11.79
C TRP A 174 -4.15 -9.93 12.68
N LYS A 175 -4.27 -10.07 14.01
CA LYS A 175 -3.30 -9.58 14.99
C LYS A 175 -1.91 -10.22 14.82
N GLU A 176 -1.84 -11.54 14.71
CA GLU A 176 -0.58 -12.26 14.47
C GLU A 176 0.03 -11.82 13.14
N HIS A 177 -0.80 -11.69 12.10
CA HIS A 177 -0.34 -11.21 10.80
C HIS A 177 0.31 -9.82 10.88
N LEU A 178 -0.37 -8.85 11.51
CA LEU A 178 0.16 -7.50 11.70
C LEU A 178 1.45 -7.49 12.54
N GLY A 179 1.54 -8.35 13.56
CA GLY A 179 2.76 -8.50 14.36
C GLY A 179 3.94 -8.96 13.49
N THR A 180 3.76 -10.02 12.70
CA THR A 180 4.79 -10.49 11.78
C THR A 180 5.13 -9.45 10.71
N LYS A 181 4.13 -8.73 10.18
CA LYS A 181 4.32 -7.65 9.19
C LYS A 181 5.16 -6.51 9.73
N GLY A 182 4.90 -6.08 10.97
CA GLY A 182 5.66 -5.02 11.63
C GLY A 182 7.13 -5.37 11.85
N THR A 183 7.45 -6.66 12.02
CA THR A 183 8.84 -7.11 12.22
C THR A 183 9.56 -7.46 10.91
N HIS A 184 8.85 -8.08 9.95
CA HIS A 184 9.48 -8.71 8.78
C HIS A 184 9.13 -8.04 7.44
N PHE A 185 8.25 -7.03 7.45
CA PHE A 185 7.85 -6.23 6.28
C PHE A 185 7.51 -7.09 5.05
N ASN A 186 8.37 -7.07 4.03
CA ASN A 186 8.16 -7.75 2.75
C ASN A 186 8.21 -9.28 2.86
N ARG A 187 8.79 -9.83 3.94
CA ARG A 187 8.92 -11.28 4.15
C ARG A 187 7.78 -11.89 4.96
N ALA A 188 6.83 -11.08 5.44
CA ALA A 188 5.80 -11.56 6.36
C ALA A 188 4.91 -12.65 5.76
N LEU A 189 4.54 -12.53 4.48
CA LEU A 189 3.74 -13.53 3.78
C LEU A 189 4.49 -14.85 3.63
N ASP A 190 5.80 -14.82 3.35
CA ASP A 190 6.61 -16.04 3.21
C ASP A 190 6.62 -16.86 4.49
N LEU A 191 6.70 -16.19 5.64
CA LEU A 191 6.68 -16.83 6.95
C LEU A 191 5.33 -17.48 7.31
N MET A 192 4.25 -17.09 6.62
CA MET A 192 2.90 -17.61 6.84
C MET A 192 2.49 -18.67 5.82
N ARG A 193 3.34 -18.96 4.81
CA ARG A 193 3.05 -19.98 3.81
C ARG A 193 3.19 -21.38 4.41
N ASN A 194 2.33 -22.28 3.97
CA ASN A 194 2.49 -23.70 4.18
C ASN A 194 3.60 -24.17 3.24
N ASP A 195 4.79 -24.47 3.78
CA ASP A 195 5.89 -25.06 3.00
C ASP A 195 5.49 -26.45 2.51
N THR A 196 4.95 -26.53 1.30
CA THR A 196 4.85 -27.78 0.55
C THR A 196 6.16 -27.94 -0.21
N LYS A 197 6.95 -28.94 0.18
CA LYS A 197 8.07 -29.44 -0.64
C LYS A 197 7.52 -29.90 -1.99
N HIS A 198 7.36 -29.01 -2.96
CA HIS A 198 7.32 -29.32 -4.39
C HIS A 198 8.04 -28.20 -5.12
N HIS A 199 9.26 -28.51 -5.53
CA HIS A 199 10.03 -27.74 -6.49
C HIS A 199 9.28 -27.70 -7.82
N THR A 200 8.40 -26.71 -8.02
CA THR A 200 8.03 -26.22 -9.35
C THR A 200 7.50 -24.79 -9.24
N CYS A 201 8.40 -23.87 -9.54
CA CYS A 201 8.16 -22.59 -10.21
C CYS A 201 7.02 -21.69 -9.69
N MET A 202 7.38 -20.67 -8.92
CA MET A 202 7.25 -19.27 -9.39
C MET A 202 8.36 -18.45 -8.74
N ASN A 203 9.53 -18.40 -9.39
CA ASN A 203 10.42 -17.24 -9.26
C ASN A 203 9.74 -16.06 -9.95
N ARG A 204 8.64 -15.54 -9.38
CA ARG A 204 8.12 -14.23 -9.76
C ARG A 204 8.84 -13.24 -8.88
N LYS A 205 9.77 -12.48 -9.48
CA LYS A 205 10.33 -11.28 -8.87
C LYS A 205 9.17 -10.43 -8.34
N PRO A 206 9.24 -9.89 -7.10
CA PRO A 206 8.20 -8.99 -6.61
C PRO A 206 8.01 -7.87 -7.63
N THR A 207 6.77 -7.67 -8.07
CA THR A 207 6.46 -6.55 -8.94
C THR A 207 6.52 -5.30 -8.07
N GLN A 208 7.62 -4.57 -8.19
CA GLN A 208 7.75 -3.23 -7.63
C GLN A 208 6.90 -2.29 -8.48
N HIS A 209 6.26 -1.33 -7.86
CA HIS A 209 5.44 -0.29 -8.49
C HIS A 209 5.81 1.01 -7.79
N THR A 210 6.48 1.92 -8.49
CA THR A 210 6.79 3.24 -7.94
C THR A 210 5.60 4.15 -8.19
N PHE A 211 5.07 4.80 -7.15
CA PHE A 211 4.07 5.85 -7.32
C PHE A 211 4.76 7.22 -7.25
N PHE A 212 4.42 8.09 -8.20
CA PHE A 212 4.75 9.51 -8.18
C PHE A 212 3.66 10.30 -7.47
#